data_AF-A0A800E8G2-F1
#
_entry.id   AF-A0A800E8G2-F1
#
_cell.length_a   1.000
_cell.length_b   1.000
_cell.length_c   1.000
_cell.angle_alpha   90.00
_cell.angle_beta   90.00
_cell.angle_gamma   90.00
#
_symmetry.space_group_name_H-M   'P 1'
#
loop_
_entity.id
_entity.type
_entity.pdbx_description
1 polymer ?
#
loop_
_entity_poly.entity_id
_entity_poly.type
_entity_poly.pdbx_seq_one_letter_code
_entity_poly.pdbx_strand_id
1 'polypeptide(L)'
;MKKIHLIREKASKFGGAEVYLSRLSKALGDNDIDHQIVNSVFPKFLPSWLRIISFNLQVCLTKKNKFYFSLERIVCSDVYRAGDGVHKVFLSVENKSKLNPLHPVYLYLEKRCFNNAKRIIANSNMIKNEIINTYGIDPNKIDIVYNGIEPKKADYKHSFNKLSKEFNINKD
;
A
#
# COMPACT_ATOMS: atom_id res chain seq x y z
N MET A 1 16.99 16.47 -11.44
CA MET A 1 15.82 15.57 -11.41
C MET A 1 14.73 16.16 -10.51
N LYS A 2 13.44 15.92 -10.75
CA LYS A 2 12.38 16.38 -9.82
C LYS A 2 12.36 15.50 -8.57
N LYS A 3 12.33 16.11 -7.39
CA LYS A 3 12.25 15.43 -6.08
C LYS A 3 11.02 14.53 -5.95
N ILE A 4 11.21 13.27 -5.56
CA ILE A 4 10.12 12.31 -5.32
C ILE A 4 9.60 12.48 -3.88
N HIS A 5 8.28 12.58 -3.73
CA HIS A 5 7.64 12.67 -2.41
C HIS A 5 6.93 11.35 -2.12
N LEU A 6 7.51 10.55 -1.22
CA LEU A 6 6.99 9.26 -0.78
C LEU A 6 5.93 9.49 0.31
N ILE A 7 4.67 9.19 0.01
CA ILE A 7 3.54 9.49 0.91
C ILE A 7 3.18 8.25 1.74
N ARG A 8 3.22 8.38 3.07
CA ARG A 8 2.81 7.32 4.03
C ARG A 8 2.25 7.93 5.30
N GLU A 9 1.08 7.50 5.77
CA GLU A 9 0.42 8.13 6.94
C GLU A 9 1.26 7.95 8.22
N LYS A 10 1.69 6.72 8.49
CA LYS A 10 2.41 6.33 9.71
C LYS A 10 3.91 6.26 9.47
N ALA A 11 4.67 6.90 10.36
CA ALA A 11 6.05 6.53 10.60
C ALA A 11 6.08 5.36 11.60
N SER A 12 6.30 4.15 11.09
CA SER A 12 6.47 2.94 11.90
C SER A 12 7.70 2.16 11.40
N LYS A 13 8.36 1.44 12.33
CA LYS A 13 9.44 0.51 11.99
C LYS A 13 8.92 -0.87 11.57
N PHE A 14 7.63 -1.11 11.78
CA PHE A 14 7.00 -2.41 11.57
C PHE A 14 5.84 -2.29 10.59
N GLY A 15 5.78 -3.21 9.64
CA GLY A 15 4.72 -3.34 8.63
C GLY A 15 5.28 -3.50 7.21
N GLY A 16 4.52 -4.18 6.35
CA GLY A 16 4.98 -4.51 5.00
C GLY A 16 5.17 -3.26 4.11
N ALA A 17 4.33 -2.24 4.28
CA ALA A 17 4.47 -0.97 3.58
C ALA A 17 5.66 -0.15 4.10
N GLU A 18 5.92 -0.20 5.39
CA GLU A 18 7.06 0.46 6.06
C GLU A 18 8.39 -0.14 5.62
N VAL A 19 8.47 -1.48 5.57
CA VAL A 19 9.67 -2.19 5.06
C VAL A 19 9.89 -1.88 3.58
N TYR A 20 8.83 -1.88 2.77
CA TYR A 20 8.93 -1.48 1.37
C TYR A 20 9.41 -0.03 1.23
N LEU A 21 8.84 0.91 1.99
CA LEU A 21 9.23 2.32 1.98
C LEU A 21 10.70 2.51 2.37
N SER A 22 11.16 1.84 3.41
CA SER A 22 12.54 1.91 3.87
C SER A 22 13.52 1.39 2.81
N ARG A 23 13.20 0.26 2.17
CA ARG A 23 14.02 -0.32 1.09
C ARG A 23 14.03 0.56 -0.14
N LEU A 24 12.87 1.12 -0.53
CA LEU A 24 12.77 2.05 -1.65
C LEU A 24 13.56 3.32 -1.37
N SER A 25 13.38 3.93 -0.20
CA SER A 25 14.11 5.12 0.22
C SER A 25 15.63 4.89 0.20
N LYS A 26 16.10 3.76 0.73
CA LYS A 26 17.51 3.37 0.64
C LYS A 26 17.99 3.25 -0.81
N ALA A 27 17.28 2.48 -1.64
CA ALA A 27 17.67 2.27 -3.03
C ALA A 27 17.67 3.58 -3.84
N LEU A 28 16.73 4.50 -3.60
CA LEU A 28 16.73 5.83 -4.23
C LEU A 28 17.96 6.64 -3.79
N GLY A 29 18.31 6.59 -2.50
CA GLY A 29 19.54 7.23 -1.98
C GLY A 29 20.81 6.66 -2.60
N ASP A 30 20.91 5.32 -2.69
CA ASP A 30 22.06 4.63 -3.29
C ASP A 30 22.23 4.93 -4.80
N ASN A 31 21.19 5.46 -5.46
CA ASN A 31 21.19 5.86 -6.87
C ASN A 31 21.16 7.40 -7.07
N ASP A 32 21.48 8.18 -6.03
CA ASP A 32 21.49 9.65 -6.06
C ASP A 32 20.15 10.30 -6.51
N ILE A 33 19.04 9.64 -6.19
CA ILE A 33 17.69 10.12 -6.49
C ILE A 33 17.13 10.90 -5.30
N ASP A 34 16.99 12.22 -5.48
CA ASP A 34 16.42 13.10 -4.47
C ASP A 34 14.96 12.72 -4.15
N HIS A 35 14.72 12.42 -2.88
CA HIS A 35 13.42 12.00 -2.38
C HIS A 35 13.19 12.47 -0.94
N GLN A 36 11.92 12.55 -0.55
CA GLN A 36 11.52 12.84 0.82
C GLN A 36 10.29 12.04 1.21
N ILE A 37 10.21 11.65 2.49
CA ILE A 37 9.04 11.00 3.05
C ILE A 37 8.09 12.07 3.61
N VAL A 38 6.80 11.97 3.31
CA VAL A 38 5.75 12.85 3.83
C VAL A 38 4.81 12.02 4.70
N ASN A 39 4.76 12.38 5.98
CA ASN A 39 3.90 11.74 6.96
C ASN A 39 2.74 12.62 7.41
N SER A 40 1.78 12.00 8.08
CA SER A 40 0.66 12.71 8.70
C SER A 40 1.13 13.55 9.88
N VAL A 41 0.65 14.79 9.97
CA VAL A 41 0.84 15.64 11.16
C VAL A 41 -0.26 15.44 12.21
N PHE A 42 -1.27 14.64 11.90
CA PHE A 42 -2.44 14.47 12.75
C PHE A 42 -2.17 13.47 13.88
N PRO A 43 -2.63 13.75 15.11
CA PRO A 43 -2.32 12.93 16.27
C PRO A 43 -3.02 11.56 16.23
N LYS A 44 -2.38 10.56 16.84
CA LYS A 44 -2.83 9.16 16.79
C LYS A 44 -4.15 8.89 17.51
N PHE A 45 -4.53 9.74 18.48
CA PHE A 45 -5.79 9.61 19.23
C PHE A 45 -7.04 9.92 18.41
N LEU A 46 -6.89 10.59 17.26
CA LEU A 46 -8.01 10.84 16.37
C LEU A 46 -8.55 9.53 15.78
N PRO A 47 -9.87 9.40 15.60
CA PRO A 47 -10.46 8.25 14.94
C PRO A 47 -9.83 8.00 13.56
N SER A 48 -9.57 6.72 13.23
CA SER A 48 -8.86 6.34 12.00
C SER A 48 -9.48 6.91 10.73
N TRP A 49 -10.81 6.91 10.63
CA TRP A 49 -11.53 7.45 9.48
C TRP A 49 -11.28 8.94 9.29
N LEU A 50 -11.24 9.71 10.39
CA LEU A 50 -10.95 11.13 10.37
C LEU A 50 -9.49 11.38 10.02
N ARG A 51 -8.54 10.62 10.61
CA ARG A 51 -7.11 10.73 10.29
C ARG A 51 -6.82 10.54 8.81
N ILE A 52 -7.47 9.57 8.17
CA ILE A 52 -7.22 9.27 6.75
C ILE A 52 -7.79 10.37 5.85
N ILE A 53 -8.95 10.95 6.20
CA ILE A 53 -9.51 12.12 5.52
C ILE A 53 -8.58 13.33 5.69
N SER A 54 -8.20 13.63 6.92
CA SER A 54 -7.33 14.75 7.25
C SER A 54 -5.97 14.62 6.56
N PHE A 55 -5.40 13.42 6.52
CA PHE A 55 -4.13 13.17 5.84
C PHE A 55 -4.24 13.36 4.32
N ASN A 56 -5.32 12.87 3.69
CA ASN A 56 -5.61 13.15 2.28
C ASN A 56 -5.69 14.66 2.01
N LEU A 57 -6.38 15.41 2.87
CA LEU A 57 -6.49 16.86 2.76
C LEU A 57 -5.13 17.55 2.88
N GLN A 58 -4.34 17.20 3.89
CA GLN A 58 -2.97 17.73 4.11
C GLN A 58 -2.09 17.55 2.86
N VAL A 59 -2.02 16.33 2.31
CA VAL A 59 -1.13 16.06 1.18
C VAL A 59 -1.61 16.73 -0.09
N CYS A 60 -2.93 16.78 -0.33
CA CYS A 60 -3.48 17.41 -1.53
C CYS A 60 -3.39 18.94 -1.50
N LEU A 61 -3.62 19.59 -0.36
CA LEU A 61 -3.41 21.03 -0.20
C LEU A 61 -1.93 21.43 -0.41
N THR A 62 -1.00 20.54 -0.05
CA THR A 62 0.45 20.81 -0.14
C THR A 62 1.10 20.31 -1.43
N LYS A 63 0.33 19.71 -2.36
CA LYS A 63 0.85 19.05 -3.57
C LYS A 63 1.57 20.02 -4.51
N LYS A 64 0.93 21.12 -4.92
CA LYS A 64 1.47 22.06 -5.93
C LYS A 64 2.06 21.27 -7.13
N ASN A 65 3.34 21.50 -7.48
CA ASN A 65 4.05 20.83 -8.56
C ASN A 65 4.86 19.60 -8.12
N LYS A 66 4.63 19.08 -6.90
CA LYS A 66 5.37 17.94 -6.35
C LYS A 66 4.92 16.63 -6.99
N PHE A 67 5.90 15.76 -7.27
CA PHE A 67 5.65 14.41 -7.74
C PHE A 67 5.42 13.47 -6.55
N TYR A 68 4.21 12.92 -6.45
CA TYR A 68 3.78 12.08 -5.34
C TYR A 68 3.79 10.61 -5.73
N PHE A 69 4.61 9.82 -5.05
CA PHE A 69 4.54 8.36 -5.04
C PHE A 69 3.91 7.95 -3.71
N SER A 70 2.70 7.42 -3.75
CA SER A 70 1.92 7.10 -2.55
C SER A 70 1.91 5.61 -2.26
N LEU A 71 2.11 5.27 -0.98
CA LEU A 71 1.88 3.92 -0.42
C LEU A 71 0.55 3.88 0.36
N GLU A 72 -0.29 4.89 0.16
CA GLU A 72 -1.60 5.08 0.77
C GLU A 72 -2.62 5.43 -0.31
N ARG A 73 -3.91 5.18 -0.04
CA ARG A 73 -5.02 5.60 -0.92
C ARG A 73 -5.19 7.12 -0.88
N ILE A 74 -4.38 7.84 -1.67
CA ILE A 74 -4.35 9.30 -1.76
C ILE A 74 -4.93 9.77 -3.08
N VAL A 75 -5.95 10.64 -3.03
CA VAL A 75 -6.71 11.05 -4.23
C VAL A 75 -5.91 11.87 -5.24
N CYS A 76 -4.78 12.44 -4.85
CA CYS A 76 -3.94 13.33 -5.66
C CYS A 76 -2.52 12.78 -5.88
N SER A 77 -2.29 11.48 -5.73
CA SER A 77 -0.98 10.86 -6.02
C SER A 77 -0.70 10.80 -7.53
N ASP A 78 0.56 10.92 -7.95
CA ASP A 78 0.96 10.66 -9.35
C ASP A 78 1.15 9.16 -9.58
N VAL A 79 1.81 8.48 -8.64
CA VAL A 79 1.97 7.02 -8.63
C VAL A 79 1.35 6.48 -7.35
N TYR A 80 0.54 5.43 -7.47
CA TYR A 80 0.01 4.71 -6.31
C TYR A 80 0.53 3.28 -6.30
N ARG A 81 1.18 2.85 -5.20
CA ARG A 81 1.54 1.45 -4.98
C ARG A 81 0.42 0.75 -4.22
N ALA A 82 -0.30 -0.14 -4.91
CA ALA A 82 -1.40 -0.92 -4.38
C ALA A 82 -0.86 -2.13 -3.59
N GLY A 83 -0.42 -1.88 -2.35
CA GLY A 83 0.05 -2.90 -1.41
C GLY A 83 -1.05 -3.45 -0.48
N ASP A 84 -2.09 -2.65 -0.22
CA ASP A 84 -3.14 -2.93 0.78
C ASP A 84 -4.34 -3.72 0.22
N GLY A 85 -4.22 -4.24 -1.00
CA GLY A 85 -5.29 -4.90 -1.73
C GLY A 85 -6.44 -3.97 -2.14
N VAL A 86 -7.52 -4.57 -2.65
CA VAL A 86 -8.73 -3.86 -3.06
C VAL A 86 -9.77 -3.95 -1.94
N HIS A 87 -10.02 -2.83 -1.24
CA HIS A 87 -10.88 -2.78 -0.06
C HIS A 87 -12.31 -3.21 -0.37
N LYS A 88 -12.84 -2.87 -1.55
CA LYS A 88 -14.16 -3.35 -1.98
C LYS A 88 -14.23 -4.87 -2.12
N VAL A 89 -13.19 -5.51 -2.64
CA VAL A 89 -13.10 -6.98 -2.73
C VAL A 89 -12.99 -7.58 -1.34
N PHE A 90 -12.13 -7.02 -0.48
CA PHE A 90 -12.03 -7.41 0.93
C PHE A 90 -13.39 -7.42 1.65
N LEU A 91 -14.21 -6.37 1.47
CA LEU A 91 -15.56 -6.30 2.06
C LEU A 91 -16.57 -7.29 1.47
N SER A 92 -16.32 -7.84 0.27
CA SER A 92 -17.19 -8.88 -0.30
C SER A 92 -16.89 -10.28 0.25
N VAL A 93 -15.67 -10.51 0.74
CA VAL A 93 -15.25 -11.80 1.30
C VAL A 93 -15.41 -11.83 2.82
N GLU A 94 -15.16 -10.70 3.48
CA GLU A 94 -15.16 -10.61 4.93
C GLU A 94 -16.49 -10.09 5.48
N ASN A 95 -17.01 -10.75 6.53
CA ASN A 95 -18.19 -10.28 7.25
C ASN A 95 -17.82 -9.14 8.23
N LYS A 96 -17.56 -7.94 7.71
CA LYS A 96 -17.27 -6.74 8.51
C LYS A 96 -18.54 -5.95 8.84
N SER A 97 -18.50 -5.23 9.96
CA SER A 97 -19.59 -4.36 10.38
C SER A 97 -19.81 -3.22 9.37
N LYS A 98 -21.04 -3.14 8.84
CA LYS A 98 -21.47 -2.06 7.93
C LYS A 98 -21.54 -0.68 8.62
N LEU A 99 -21.55 -0.64 9.94
CA LEU A 99 -21.61 0.59 10.73
C LEU A 99 -20.24 1.25 10.93
N ASN A 100 -19.14 0.59 10.58
CA ASN A 100 -17.82 1.18 10.73
C ASN A 100 -17.60 2.29 9.68
N PRO A 101 -17.48 3.57 10.10
CA PRO A 101 -17.36 4.70 9.17
C PRO A 101 -16.08 4.66 8.33
N LEU A 102 -15.10 3.84 8.71
CA LEU A 102 -13.87 3.66 7.97
C LEU A 102 -14.08 3.01 6.60
N HIS A 103 -15.07 2.12 6.48
CA HIS A 103 -15.33 1.41 5.22
C HIS A 103 -15.82 2.32 4.09
N PRO A 104 -16.88 3.15 4.26
CA PRO A 104 -17.28 4.07 3.22
C PRO A 104 -16.18 5.09 2.88
N VAL A 105 -15.38 5.52 3.87
CA VAL A 105 -14.23 6.39 3.64
C VAL A 105 -13.19 5.71 2.75
N TYR A 106 -12.81 4.47 3.04
CA TYR A 106 -11.88 3.74 2.18
C TYR A 106 -12.43 3.50 0.79
N LEU A 107 -13.71 3.12 0.63
CA LEU A 107 -14.31 2.93 -0.68
C LEU A 107 -14.30 4.22 -1.53
N TYR A 108 -14.59 5.36 -0.90
CA TYR A 108 -14.53 6.67 -1.54
C TYR A 108 -13.12 7.02 -2.00
N LEU A 109 -12.12 6.87 -1.11
CA LEU A 109 -10.73 7.20 -1.40
C LEU A 109 -10.11 6.24 -2.40
N GLU A 110 -10.41 4.94 -2.27
CA GLU A 110 -9.97 3.88 -3.18
C GLU A 110 -10.39 4.17 -4.62
N LYS A 111 -11.69 4.39 -4.85
CA LYS A 111 -12.22 4.69 -6.18
C LYS A 111 -11.53 5.92 -6.78
N ARG A 112 -11.38 7.00 -6.01
CA ARG A 112 -10.71 8.22 -6.49
C ARG A 112 -9.22 8.03 -6.74
N CYS A 113 -8.52 7.36 -5.83
CA CYS A 113 -7.08 7.08 -5.94
C CYS A 113 -6.78 6.33 -7.22
N PHE A 114 -7.52 5.25 -7.51
CA PHE A 114 -7.33 4.48 -8.74
C PHE A 114 -7.63 5.27 -10.01
N ASN A 115 -8.69 6.08 -10.01
CA ASN A 115 -9.03 6.91 -11.17
C ASN A 115 -8.03 8.06 -11.39
N ASN A 116 -7.56 8.70 -10.33
CA ASN A 116 -6.77 9.93 -10.42
C ASN A 116 -5.26 9.71 -10.53
N ALA A 117 -4.73 8.59 -10.01
CA ALA A 117 -3.31 8.27 -10.17
C ALA A 117 -2.94 8.28 -11.66
N LYS A 118 -1.70 8.61 -12.03
CA LYS A 118 -1.24 8.48 -13.42
C LYS A 118 -0.77 7.07 -13.72
N ARG A 119 -0.10 6.45 -12.74
CA ARG A 119 0.31 5.05 -12.77
C ARG A 119 -0.02 4.36 -11.45
N ILE A 120 -0.32 3.07 -11.54
CA ILE A 120 -0.58 2.21 -10.39
C ILE A 120 0.45 1.07 -10.44
N ILE A 121 1.09 0.79 -9.32
CA ILE A 121 1.99 -0.35 -9.16
C ILE A 121 1.28 -1.38 -8.29
N ALA A 122 0.83 -2.47 -8.89
CA ALA A 122 0.27 -3.61 -8.17
C ALA A 122 1.38 -4.54 -7.68
N ASN A 123 1.21 -5.10 -6.47
CA ASN A 123 2.17 -6.03 -5.88
C ASN A 123 2.07 -7.47 -6.45
N SER A 124 1.06 -7.75 -7.28
CA SER A 124 0.77 -9.07 -7.85
C SER A 124 -0.20 -8.98 -9.02
N ASN A 125 -0.28 -10.06 -9.82
CA ASN A 125 -1.31 -10.24 -10.85
C ASN A 125 -2.72 -10.23 -10.25
N MET A 126 -2.92 -10.82 -9.07
CA MET A 126 -4.20 -10.85 -8.38
C MET A 126 -4.72 -9.44 -8.12
N ILE A 127 -3.92 -8.58 -7.49
CA ILE A 127 -4.31 -7.19 -7.21
C ILE A 127 -4.54 -6.39 -8.50
N LYS A 128 -3.72 -6.59 -9.55
CA LYS A 128 -3.96 -5.96 -10.86
C LYS A 128 -5.36 -6.31 -11.39
N ASN A 129 -5.70 -7.60 -11.40
CA ASN A 129 -6.99 -8.08 -11.91
C ASN A 129 -8.16 -7.60 -11.05
N GLU A 130 -8.01 -7.60 -9.72
CA GLU A 130 -9.04 -7.07 -8.82
C GLU A 130 -9.32 -5.58 -9.08
N ILE A 131 -8.28 -4.76 -9.28
CA ILE A 131 -8.45 -3.34 -9.59
C ILE A 131 -9.21 -3.14 -10.91
N ILE A 132 -8.82 -3.87 -11.96
CA ILE A 132 -9.47 -3.82 -13.29
C ILE A 132 -10.93 -4.23 -13.17
N ASN A 133 -11.20 -5.41 -12.60
CA ASN A 133 -12.56 -5.97 -12.55
C ASN A 133 -13.49 -5.18 -11.63
N THR A 134 -12.96 -4.60 -10.55
CA THR A 134 -13.78 -3.90 -9.55
C THR A 134 -14.10 -2.46 -9.93
N TYR A 135 -13.16 -1.79 -10.61
CA TYR A 135 -13.22 -0.35 -10.87
C TYR A 135 -13.13 0.04 -12.35
N GLY A 136 -12.93 -0.92 -13.27
CA GLY A 136 -12.84 -0.66 -14.71
C GLY A 136 -11.60 0.14 -15.10
N ILE A 137 -10.50 0.04 -14.35
CA ILE A 137 -9.27 0.78 -14.61
C ILE A 137 -8.56 0.19 -15.83
N ASP A 138 -8.08 1.06 -16.72
CA ASP A 138 -7.27 0.67 -17.89
C ASP A 138 -6.07 -0.19 -17.45
N PRO A 139 -5.93 -1.43 -17.97
CA PRO A 139 -4.80 -2.31 -17.66
C PRO A 139 -3.42 -1.68 -17.97
N ASN A 140 -3.33 -0.76 -18.92
CA ASN A 140 -2.10 -0.05 -19.30
C ASN A 140 -1.66 0.97 -18.26
N LYS A 141 -2.55 1.31 -17.31
CA LYS A 141 -2.26 2.16 -16.17
C LYS A 141 -1.55 1.41 -15.03
N ILE A 142 -1.61 0.07 -15.06
CA ILE A 142 -1.23 -0.79 -13.94
C ILE A 142 -0.01 -1.64 -14.31
N ASP A 143 1.12 -1.30 -13.70
CA ASP A 143 2.36 -2.07 -13.74
C ASP A 143 2.40 -3.06 -12.57
N ILE A 144 3.01 -4.22 -12.77
CA ILE A 144 3.21 -5.21 -11.70
C ILE A 144 4.67 -5.14 -11.25
N VAL A 145 4.86 -4.86 -9.96
CA VAL A 145 6.16 -4.95 -9.31
C VAL A 145 5.98 -5.78 -8.04
N TYR A 146 6.45 -7.02 -8.07
CA TYR A 146 6.35 -7.92 -6.93
C TYR A 146 7.15 -7.39 -5.73
N ASN A 147 6.68 -7.74 -4.54
CA ASN A 147 7.39 -7.37 -3.32
C ASN A 147 8.73 -8.11 -3.23
N GLY A 148 9.80 -7.37 -3.03
CA GLY A 148 11.12 -7.95 -2.75
C GLY A 148 11.19 -8.55 -1.34
N ILE A 149 11.79 -9.73 -1.23
CA ILE A 149 12.18 -10.35 0.04
C ILE A 149 13.70 -10.49 0.10
N GLU A 150 14.26 -10.49 1.30
CA GLU A 150 15.66 -10.84 1.47
C GLU A 150 15.83 -12.35 1.24
N PRO A 151 16.74 -12.77 0.34
CA PRO A 151 17.04 -14.18 0.18
C PRO A 151 17.69 -14.69 1.48
N LYS A 152 17.05 -15.68 2.11
CA LYS A 152 17.58 -16.40 3.26
C LYS A 152 17.81 -17.85 2.87
N LYS A 153 18.89 -18.48 3.37
CA LYS A 153 19.04 -19.93 3.28
C LYS A 153 17.90 -20.56 4.08
N ALA A 154 17.00 -21.24 3.39
CA ALA A 154 15.90 -21.96 4.03
C ALA A 154 16.38 -23.32 4.52
N ASP A 155 16.22 -23.60 5.82
CA ASP A 155 16.27 -24.96 6.32
C ASP A 155 14.87 -25.58 6.18
N TYR A 156 14.62 -26.13 5.00
CA TYR A 156 13.34 -26.76 4.67
C TYR A 156 13.01 -27.91 5.61
N LYS A 157 14.01 -28.72 6.00
CA LYS A 157 13.81 -29.90 6.84
C LYS A 157 13.42 -29.51 8.25
N HIS A 158 14.09 -28.52 8.85
CA HIS A 158 13.72 -28.01 10.16
C HIS A 158 12.32 -27.37 10.13
N SER A 159 12.06 -26.53 9.12
CA SER A 159 10.77 -25.82 8.98
C SER A 159 9.61 -26.79 8.78
N PHE A 160 9.76 -27.79 7.90
CA PHE A 160 8.75 -28.83 7.68
C PHE A 160 8.52 -29.63 8.95
N ASN A 161 9.57 -30.12 9.62
CA ASN A 161 9.41 -30.87 10.87
C ASN A 161 8.68 -30.07 11.97
N LYS A 162 8.94 -28.76 12.07
CA LYS A 162 8.24 -27.87 13.01
C LYS A 162 6.77 -27.75 12.64
N LEU A 163 6.45 -27.43 11.40
CA LEU A 163 5.08 -27.28 10.92
C LEU A 163 4.28 -28.58 10.97
N SER A 164 4.89 -29.72 10.63
CA SER A 164 4.24 -31.03 10.74
C SER A 164 3.85 -31.36 12.17
N LYS A 165 4.66 -30.97 13.16
CA LYS A 165 4.31 -31.13 14.59
C LYS A 165 3.21 -30.18 15.02
N GLU A 166 3.24 -28.93 14.55
CA GLU A 166 2.27 -27.89 14.91
C GLU A 166 0.87 -28.16 14.34
N PHE A 167 0.80 -28.61 13.09
CA PHE A 167 -0.44 -28.79 12.33
C PHE A 167 -0.83 -30.26 12.12
N ASN A 168 -0.15 -31.22 12.77
CA ASN A 168 -0.36 -32.66 12.59
C ASN A 168 -0.35 -33.12 11.13
N ILE A 169 0.59 -32.59 10.34
CA ILE A 169 0.75 -32.97 8.93
C ILE A 169 1.49 -34.31 8.89
N ASN A 170 0.92 -35.30 8.20
CA ASN A 170 1.58 -36.59 7.99
C ASN A 170 2.88 -36.40 7.21
N LYS A 171 3.90 -37.17 7.57
CA LYS A 171 5.25 -37.04 7.01
C LYS A 171 5.53 -38.01 5.85
N ASP A 172 4.47 -38.60 5.30
CA ASP A 172 4.52 -39.58 4.22
C ASP A 172 4.95 -38.95 2.89
#